data_AF-A0A921UDI6-F1
#
_entry.id   AF-A0A921UDI6-F1
#
_cell.length_a   1.000
_cell.length_b   1.000
_cell.length_c   1.000
_cell.angle_alpha   90.00
_cell.angle_beta   90.00
_cell.angle_gamma   90.00
#
_symmetry.space_group_name_H-M   'P 1'
#
loop_
_entity.id
_entity.type
_entity.pdbx_description
1 polymer ?
#
loop_
_entity_poly.entity_id
_entity_poly.type
_entity_poly.pdbx_seq_one_letter_code
_entity_poly.pdbx_strand_id
1 'polypeptide(L)'
;MAALGRGIGLLFLGVLLLAVAGAASAAPGGMSIISYNEEHGARGLERTEAEVRAMYELWLVEHGRRVSNVLGEHDSRFRVFWDNLRFVDAHNERAGEHGFRLGMNQFADLTNDEFRAAYLGARIPAARSGNAVGEMYRHDGAEELPESVDWREKGAVAPVKNQGQCGSCWAFSAVSSVESINQIVTGEMVTLSEQELVECSTDGGNSGCNGGLMDAAFNFINATTGKCGIAMMASYPTKKGANPPKPSPTPPTPPPPVAPDHVCDENFVCSAGSTCCCAFGFRNVCLVWGCCPIEGATCCKDHASCCPPDYPVCNIRARTCSVSKNSPLSVKALKRTLAKLNTA
;
A
#
# COMPACT_ATOMS: atom_id res chain seq x y z
N MET A 1 -95.38 12.04 -3.41
CA MET A 1 -94.89 13.38 -2.99
C MET A 1 -93.43 13.46 -3.41
N ALA A 2 -93.11 13.75 -4.68
CA ALA A 2 -93.12 15.06 -5.32
C ALA A 2 -92.20 16.08 -4.62
N ALA A 3 -91.00 16.30 -5.18
CA ALA A 3 -90.46 17.62 -5.49
C ALA A 3 -89.11 17.51 -6.23
N LEU A 4 -89.14 17.80 -7.53
CA LEU A 4 -87.99 18.26 -8.32
C LEU A 4 -87.65 19.70 -7.92
N GLY A 5 -86.38 20.09 -8.05
CA GLY A 5 -85.95 21.50 -8.11
C GLY A 5 -84.64 21.65 -8.88
N ARG A 6 -84.71 22.16 -10.11
CA ARG A 6 -83.59 22.54 -11.00
C ARG A 6 -83.36 24.07 -10.95
N GLY A 7 -82.12 24.50 -11.18
CA GLY A 7 -81.69 25.84 -11.64
C GLY A 7 -80.17 25.92 -11.52
N ILE A 8 -79.32 25.84 -12.56
CA ILE A 8 -79.09 26.68 -13.76
C ILE A 8 -78.74 28.15 -13.42
N GLY A 9 -77.46 28.51 -13.61
CA GLY A 9 -77.10 29.66 -14.44
C GLY A 9 -76.11 30.71 -13.89
N LEU A 10 -74.97 30.79 -14.59
CA LEU A 10 -74.04 31.93 -14.82
C LEU A 10 -72.89 32.15 -13.82
N LEU A 11 -71.64 31.77 -14.15
CA LEU A 11 -70.63 32.43 -15.03
C LEU A 11 -69.97 33.64 -14.36
N PHE A 12 -68.65 33.57 -14.09
CA PHE A 12 -67.63 34.35 -14.81
C PHE A 12 -66.20 34.25 -14.20
N LEU A 13 -65.21 34.12 -15.10
CA LEU A 13 -63.77 34.46 -15.00
C LEU A 13 -62.94 33.82 -13.86
N GLY A 14 -61.81 33.16 -14.07
CA GLY A 14 -60.82 33.20 -15.14
C GLY A 14 -59.43 32.96 -14.50
N VAL A 15 -58.45 32.62 -15.33
CA VAL A 15 -57.01 32.46 -15.03
C VAL A 15 -56.56 31.05 -14.59
N LEU A 16 -56.35 30.23 -15.62
CA LEU A 16 -55.29 29.24 -15.69
C LEU A 16 -53.92 29.96 -15.58
N LEU A 17 -53.19 29.77 -14.48
CA LEU A 17 -51.78 30.18 -14.37
C LEU A 17 -50.90 28.94 -14.51
N LEU A 18 -50.45 28.73 -15.75
CA LEU A 18 -49.25 27.96 -16.06
C LEU A 18 -48.04 28.72 -15.48
N ALA A 19 -47.54 28.29 -14.33
CA ALA A 19 -46.22 28.69 -13.86
C ALA A 19 -45.19 27.68 -14.38
N VAL A 20 -44.65 27.97 -15.56
CA VAL A 20 -43.32 27.48 -15.96
C VAL A 20 -42.32 28.37 -15.24
N ALA A 21 -41.70 27.86 -14.18
CA ALA A 21 -40.55 28.50 -13.54
C ALA A 21 -39.43 27.46 -13.44
N GLY A 22 -38.26 27.83 -13.95
CA GLY A 22 -37.21 26.95 -14.42
C GLY A 22 -36.65 25.98 -13.38
N ALA A 23 -36.18 24.83 -13.88
CA ALA A 23 -35.27 23.97 -13.17
C ALA A 23 -34.00 24.77 -12.86
N ALA A 24 -33.93 25.34 -11.66
CA ALA A 24 -32.67 25.71 -11.06
C ALA A 24 -31.93 24.39 -10.82
N SER A 25 -30.93 24.15 -11.66
CA SER A 25 -29.90 23.14 -11.42
C SER A 25 -29.31 23.39 -10.03
N ALA A 26 -29.69 22.56 -9.06
CA ALA A 26 -29.00 22.51 -7.78
C ALA A 26 -27.54 22.12 -8.07
N ALA A 27 -26.62 23.07 -7.90
CA ALA A 27 -25.20 22.76 -7.90
C ALA A 27 -24.92 21.81 -6.70
N PRO A 28 -23.91 20.93 -6.81
CA PRO A 28 -23.65 19.93 -5.78
C PRO A 28 -23.24 20.64 -4.49
N GLY A 29 -24.01 20.42 -3.42
CA GLY A 29 -23.68 20.90 -2.08
C GLY A 29 -22.40 20.23 -1.61
N GLY A 30 -21.33 21.02 -1.53
CA GLY A 30 -20.06 20.63 -0.93
C GLY A 30 -19.71 21.63 0.16
N MET A 31 -20.28 21.44 1.35
CA MET A 31 -19.88 22.20 2.53
C MET A 31 -20.05 21.30 3.75
N SER A 32 -18.95 21.13 4.51
CA SER A 32 -18.83 20.59 5.88
C SER A 32 -19.43 19.21 6.19
N ILE A 33 -19.02 18.60 7.31
CA ILE A 33 -19.59 17.34 7.86
C ILE A 33 -21.04 17.50 8.36
N ILE A 34 -21.67 18.62 8.00
CA ILE A 34 -22.97 19.10 8.42
C ILE A 34 -23.83 19.27 7.17
N SER A 35 -25.03 18.66 7.16
CA SER A 35 -26.07 18.99 6.19
C SER A 35 -26.64 20.36 6.54
N TYR A 36 -26.51 21.36 5.67
CA TYR A 36 -27.09 22.69 5.88
C TYR A 36 -28.62 22.67 5.74
N ASN A 37 -29.33 22.09 6.72
CA ASN A 37 -30.77 22.22 6.87
C ASN A 37 -31.12 23.11 8.09
N GLU A 38 -32.36 23.62 8.12
CA GLU A 38 -32.84 24.67 9.03
C GLU A 38 -32.81 24.32 10.54
N GLU A 39 -32.37 23.11 10.92
CA GLU A 39 -32.32 22.65 12.31
C GLU A 39 -31.03 23.03 13.08
N HIS A 40 -30.07 23.71 12.44
CA HIS A 40 -28.72 23.95 12.98
C HIS A 40 -28.58 25.13 13.97
N GLY A 41 -29.67 25.54 14.61
CA GLY A 41 -29.62 26.52 15.69
C GLY A 41 -29.07 25.91 16.99
N ALA A 42 -27.77 25.69 17.09
CA ALA A 42 -27.12 25.28 18.34
C ALA A 42 -27.21 26.43 19.36
N ARG A 43 -28.18 26.33 20.29
CA ARG A 43 -28.27 27.20 21.46
C ARG A 43 -27.39 26.61 22.56
N GLY A 44 -26.23 27.22 22.80
CA GLY A 44 -25.35 26.89 23.92
C GLY A 44 -23.90 27.21 23.58
N LEU A 45 -23.33 28.23 24.22
CA LEU A 45 -21.96 28.76 24.02
C LEU A 45 -21.66 29.41 22.66
N GLU A 46 -22.24 30.59 22.41
CA GLU A 46 -21.72 31.48 21.36
C GLU A 46 -20.35 32.04 21.78
N ARG A 47 -19.27 31.35 21.39
CA ARG A 47 -17.93 31.95 21.37
C ARG A 47 -17.89 33.03 20.29
N THR A 48 -17.30 34.17 20.61
CA THR A 48 -17.11 35.27 19.66
C THR A 48 -16.14 34.88 18.55
N GLU A 49 -16.22 35.54 17.39
CA GLU A 49 -15.26 35.31 16.30
C GLU A 49 -13.81 35.52 16.76
N ALA A 50 -13.56 36.54 17.60
CA ALA A 50 -12.24 36.85 18.11
C ALA A 50 -11.65 35.70 18.95
N GLU A 51 -12.47 35.07 19.79
CA GLU A 51 -12.05 33.92 20.60
C GLU A 51 -11.73 32.71 19.71
N VAL A 52 -12.61 32.39 18.75
CA VAL A 52 -12.38 31.25 17.86
C VAL A 52 -11.18 31.49 16.94
N ARG A 53 -10.94 32.73 16.53
CA ARG A 53 -9.76 33.10 15.74
C ARG A 53 -8.47 32.91 16.54
N ALA A 54 -8.45 33.30 17.81
CA ALA A 54 -7.32 33.01 18.70
C ALA A 54 -7.09 31.50 18.89
N MET A 55 -8.16 30.71 19.03
CA MET A 55 -8.06 29.24 19.07
C MET A 55 -7.49 28.65 17.78
N TYR A 56 -7.93 29.15 16.63
CA TYR A 56 -7.45 28.71 15.32
C TYR A 56 -5.96 29.04 15.13
N GLU A 57 -5.51 30.24 15.52
CA GLU A 57 -4.09 30.61 15.46
C GLU A 57 -3.21 29.70 16.32
N LEU A 58 -3.65 29.36 17.54
CA LEU A 58 -2.97 28.39 18.39
C LEU A 58 -2.94 26.99 17.76
N TRP A 59 -4.07 26.55 17.21
CA TRP A 59 -4.18 25.26 16.52
C TRP A 59 -3.25 25.17 15.30
N LEU A 60 -3.11 26.24 14.52
CA LEU A 60 -2.20 26.30 13.38
C LEU A 60 -0.74 26.09 13.82
N VAL A 61 -0.34 26.72 14.93
CA VAL A 61 1.01 26.57 15.51
C VAL A 61 1.23 25.15 16.01
N GLU A 62 0.29 24.60 16.79
CA GLU A 62 0.36 23.24 17.33
C GLU A 62 0.53 22.19 16.22
N HIS A 63 -0.18 22.37 15.10
CA HIS A 63 -0.18 21.40 13.99
C HIS A 63 0.82 21.74 12.88
N GLY A 64 1.70 22.74 13.08
CA GLY A 64 2.71 23.14 12.11
C GLY A 64 2.14 23.59 10.76
N ARG A 65 0.91 24.13 10.75
CA ARG A 65 0.22 24.59 9.55
C ARG A 65 0.79 25.94 9.11
N ARG A 66 1.05 26.09 7.81
CA ARG A 66 1.43 27.37 7.24
C ARG A 66 0.18 28.17 6.94
N VAL A 67 0.13 29.40 7.42
CA VAL A 67 -0.88 30.38 6.98
C VAL A 67 -0.68 30.60 5.48
N SER A 68 -1.68 30.27 4.67
CA SER A 68 -1.65 30.62 3.24
C SER A 68 -1.73 32.14 3.11
N ASN A 69 -0.79 32.74 2.37
CA ASN A 69 -0.78 34.18 2.10
C ASN A 69 -1.89 34.61 1.12
N VAL A 70 -2.73 33.67 0.68
CA VAL A 70 -3.92 33.93 -0.13
C VAL A 70 -5.06 34.30 0.82
N LEU A 71 -5.39 35.60 0.89
CA LEU A 71 -6.39 36.17 1.81
C LEU A 71 -7.72 35.38 1.85
N GLY A 72 -8.17 34.81 0.72
CA GLY A 72 -9.41 34.04 0.66
C GLY A 72 -9.32 32.59 1.15
N GLU A 73 -8.13 31.98 1.14
CA GLU A 73 -7.94 30.59 1.59
C GLU A 73 -7.83 30.50 3.11
N HIS A 74 -7.17 31.47 3.74
CA HIS A 74 -7.06 31.53 5.20
C HIS A 74 -8.44 31.67 5.88
N ASP A 75 -9.29 32.55 5.34
CA ASP A 75 -10.63 32.78 5.87
C ASP A 75 -11.59 31.60 5.60
N SER A 76 -11.45 30.89 4.48
CA SER A 76 -12.27 29.70 4.22
C SER A 76 -11.91 28.55 5.17
N ARG A 77 -10.62 28.31 5.40
CA ARG A 77 -10.14 27.29 6.37
C ARG A 77 -10.56 27.60 7.80
N PHE A 78 -10.49 28.88 8.19
CA PHE A 78 -11.00 29.33 9.48
C PHE A 78 -12.51 29.04 9.66
N ARG A 79 -13.33 29.29 8.64
CA ARG A 79 -14.77 28.99 8.70
C ARG A 79 -15.03 27.50 8.88
N VAL A 80 -14.31 26.64 8.15
CA VAL A 80 -14.42 25.18 8.32
C VAL A 80 -14.02 24.75 9.72
N PHE A 81 -12.92 25.30 10.26
CA PHE A 81 -12.50 25.08 11.64
C PHE A 81 -13.58 25.45 12.65
N TRP A 82 -14.20 26.62 12.47
CA TRP A 82 -15.26 27.07 13.36
C TRP A 82 -16.49 26.16 13.29
N ASP A 83 -16.94 25.79 12.09
CA ASP A 83 -18.08 24.89 11.93
C ASP A 83 -17.81 23.50 12.54
N ASN A 84 -16.59 22.97 12.39
CA ASN A 84 -16.17 21.75 13.05
C ASN A 84 -16.13 21.89 14.58
N LEU A 85 -15.69 23.04 15.12
CA LEU A 85 -15.71 23.31 16.55
C LEU A 85 -17.14 23.29 17.11
N ARG A 86 -18.08 23.96 16.42
CA ARG A 86 -19.50 23.96 16.79
C ARG A 86 -20.07 22.54 16.78
N PHE A 87 -19.72 21.74 15.78
CA PHE A 87 -20.13 20.34 15.71
C PHE A 87 -19.60 19.53 16.90
N VAL A 88 -18.32 19.70 17.25
CA VAL A 88 -17.70 19.03 18.39
C VAL A 88 -18.38 19.42 19.70
N ASP A 89 -18.65 20.71 19.93
CA ASP A 89 -19.34 21.16 21.15
C ASP A 89 -20.75 20.55 21.25
N ALA A 90 -21.55 20.67 20.18
CA ALA A 90 -22.92 20.17 20.14
C ALA A 90 -23.02 18.64 20.31
N HIS A 91 -22.06 17.89 19.73
CA HIS A 91 -21.95 16.44 19.97
C HIS A 91 -21.61 16.16 21.44
N ASN A 92 -20.66 16.90 22.00
CA ASN A 92 -20.14 16.64 23.34
C ASN A 92 -21.13 16.99 24.46
N GLU A 93 -22.08 17.89 24.22
CA GLU A 93 -23.22 18.16 25.11
C GLU A 93 -24.09 16.89 25.31
N ARG A 94 -24.21 16.07 24.27
CA ARG A 94 -24.96 14.79 24.28
C ARG A 94 -24.06 13.56 24.31
N ALA A 95 -22.80 13.70 24.70
CA ALA A 95 -21.85 12.59 24.70
C ALA A 95 -22.29 11.38 25.54
N GLY A 96 -23.07 11.61 26.62
CA GLY A 96 -23.63 10.53 27.43
C GLY A 96 -24.67 9.69 26.68
N GLU A 97 -25.40 10.28 25.74
CA GLU A 97 -26.35 9.58 24.85
C GLU A 97 -25.60 8.90 23.70
N HIS A 98 -24.55 9.53 23.18
CA HIS A 98 -23.77 9.01 22.05
C HIS A 98 -22.77 7.91 22.44
N GLY A 99 -22.34 7.83 23.70
CA GLY A 99 -21.35 6.87 24.17
C GLY A 99 -19.89 7.18 23.78
N PHE A 100 -19.64 8.31 23.11
CA PHE A 100 -18.30 8.78 22.75
C PHE A 100 -18.24 10.31 22.67
N ARG A 101 -17.01 10.84 22.73
CA ARG A 101 -16.71 12.28 22.61
C ARG A 101 -15.91 12.56 21.35
N LEU A 102 -16.06 13.79 20.84
CA LEU A 102 -15.25 14.33 19.76
C LEU A 102 -14.21 15.31 20.31
N GLY A 103 -13.14 15.52 19.56
CA GLY A 103 -12.11 16.50 19.85
C GLY A 103 -11.55 17.11 18.58
N MET A 104 -11.13 18.37 18.67
CA MET A 104 -10.41 19.04 17.59
C MET A 104 -9.06 18.34 17.36
N ASN A 105 -8.71 18.08 16.11
CA ASN A 105 -7.48 17.36 15.75
C ASN A 105 -6.88 17.96 14.46
N GLN A 106 -5.86 17.31 13.90
CA GLN A 106 -5.15 17.78 12.71
C GLN A 106 -6.03 17.98 11.45
N PHE A 107 -7.26 17.45 11.44
CA PHE A 107 -8.20 17.56 10.33
C PHE A 107 -9.27 18.64 10.54
N ALA A 108 -9.17 19.42 11.61
CA ALA A 108 -10.19 20.39 12.00
C ALA A 108 -10.47 21.48 10.95
N ASP A 109 -9.55 21.76 10.03
CA ASP A 109 -9.71 22.74 8.94
C ASP A 109 -10.20 22.13 7.62
N LEU A 110 -10.58 20.85 7.62
CA LEU A 110 -11.07 20.12 6.45
C LEU A 110 -12.57 19.88 6.53
N THR A 111 -13.22 19.98 5.37
CA THR A 111 -14.56 19.47 5.17
C THR A 111 -14.56 17.94 5.09
N ASN A 112 -15.73 17.31 5.23
CA ASN A 112 -15.82 15.85 5.10
C ASN A 112 -15.43 15.38 3.70
N ASP A 113 -15.80 16.11 2.64
CA ASP A 113 -15.46 15.75 1.27
C ASP A 113 -13.95 15.82 1.02
N GLU A 114 -13.29 16.87 1.50
CA GLU A 114 -11.82 16.98 1.44
C GLU A 114 -11.15 15.84 2.20
N PHE A 115 -11.66 15.52 3.39
CA PHE A 115 -11.14 14.41 4.18
C PHE A 115 -11.32 13.06 3.46
N ARG A 116 -12.50 12.80 2.91
CA ARG A 116 -12.80 11.56 2.18
C ARG A 116 -11.91 11.43 0.94
N ALA A 117 -11.75 12.50 0.19
CA ALA A 117 -10.96 12.51 -1.04
C ALA A 117 -9.45 12.30 -0.78
N ALA A 118 -8.92 12.83 0.34
CA ALA A 118 -7.50 12.79 0.63
C ALA A 118 -7.05 11.60 1.49
N TYR A 119 -7.90 11.09 2.40
CA TYR A 119 -7.51 10.12 3.43
C TYR A 119 -8.23 8.78 3.36
N LEU A 120 -9.32 8.64 2.61
CA LEU A 120 -9.97 7.35 2.41
C LEU A 120 -9.52 6.71 1.10
N GLY A 121 -9.24 5.41 1.13
CA GLY A 121 -8.81 4.68 -0.07
C GLY A 121 -9.30 3.24 -0.16
N ALA A 122 -10.08 2.73 0.80
CA ALA A 122 -10.62 1.38 0.65
C ALA A 122 -11.63 1.34 -0.51
N ARG A 123 -11.38 0.51 -1.53
CA ARG A 123 -12.28 0.35 -2.68
C ARG A 123 -13.01 -0.98 -2.57
N ILE A 124 -14.11 -0.99 -1.83
CA ILE A 124 -14.94 -2.18 -1.64
C ILE A 124 -15.86 -2.33 -2.86
N PRO A 125 -15.70 -3.38 -3.69
CA PRO A 125 -16.60 -3.63 -4.82
C PRO A 125 -18.01 -3.95 -4.30
N ALA A 126 -19.04 -3.49 -5.00
CA ALA A 126 -20.44 -3.74 -4.63
C ALA A 126 -20.81 -5.23 -4.59
N ALA A 127 -20.09 -6.07 -5.35
CA ALA A 127 -20.13 -7.51 -5.25
C ALA A 127 -18.78 -7.99 -4.71
N ARG A 128 -18.77 -8.57 -3.50
CA ARG A 128 -17.65 -9.43 -3.09
C ARG A 128 -17.61 -10.58 -4.08
N SER A 129 -16.64 -10.57 -4.99
CA SER A 129 -16.36 -11.72 -5.85
C SER A 129 -16.08 -12.90 -4.92
N GLY A 130 -17.01 -13.85 -4.90
CA GLY A 130 -17.02 -15.01 -4.00
C GLY A 130 -15.96 -16.05 -4.30
N ASN A 131 -14.79 -15.64 -4.79
CA ASN A 131 -13.64 -16.53 -4.89
C ASN A 131 -12.97 -16.52 -3.52
N ALA A 132 -13.51 -17.32 -2.60
CA ALA A 132 -12.85 -17.66 -1.36
C ALA A 132 -11.51 -18.33 -1.70
N VAL A 133 -10.43 -17.54 -1.67
CA VAL A 133 -9.07 -18.07 -1.72
C VAL A 133 -8.74 -18.49 -0.29
N GLY A 134 -8.99 -19.75 0.04
CA GLY A 134 -8.62 -20.37 1.33
C GLY A 134 -9.80 -20.72 2.24
N GLU A 135 -9.53 -21.59 3.22
CA GLU A 135 -10.45 -21.87 4.32
C GLU A 135 -10.58 -20.60 5.17
N MET A 136 -11.62 -19.81 4.90
CA MET A 136 -12.00 -18.70 5.77
C MET A 136 -12.21 -19.26 7.17
N TYR A 137 -11.48 -18.74 8.16
CA TYR A 137 -11.57 -19.22 9.54
C TYR A 137 -13.03 -19.27 9.97
N ARG A 138 -13.46 -20.45 10.39
CA ARG A 138 -14.80 -20.68 10.93
C ARG A 138 -14.63 -21.18 12.35
N HIS A 139 -15.02 -20.33 13.30
CA HIS A 139 -15.12 -20.72 14.69
C HIS A 139 -16.11 -21.90 14.82
N ASP A 140 -15.66 -23.02 15.36
CA ASP A 140 -16.44 -24.26 15.48
C ASP A 140 -17.23 -24.34 16.80
N GLY A 141 -17.07 -23.35 17.68
CA GLY A 141 -17.76 -23.30 18.97
C GLY A 141 -17.17 -24.21 20.03
N ALA A 142 -16.05 -24.87 19.76
CA ALA A 142 -15.44 -25.83 20.68
C ALA A 142 -14.59 -25.16 21.77
N GLU A 143 -14.18 -23.91 21.58
CA GLU A 143 -13.31 -23.18 22.50
C GLU A 143 -14.07 -22.07 23.26
N GLU A 144 -13.91 -22.06 24.59
CA GLU A 144 -14.32 -20.92 25.41
C GLU A 144 -13.40 -19.73 25.15
N LEU A 145 -13.97 -18.62 24.69
CA LEU A 145 -13.24 -17.39 24.43
C LEU A 145 -13.18 -16.51 25.69
N PRO A 146 -12.08 -15.76 25.89
CA PRO A 146 -11.99 -14.79 26.98
C PRO A 146 -13.00 -13.65 26.78
N GLU A 147 -13.47 -13.06 27.90
CA GLU A 147 -14.40 -11.92 27.90
C GLU A 147 -13.83 -10.68 27.17
N SER A 148 -12.51 -10.48 27.23
CA SER A 148 -11.82 -9.39 26.56
C SER A 148 -10.44 -9.80 26.09
N VAL A 149 -10.00 -9.25 24.95
CA VAL A 149 -8.63 -9.40 24.44
C VAL A 149 -8.08 -8.05 24.04
N ASP A 150 -6.88 -7.72 24.53
CA ASP A 150 -6.08 -6.62 24.04
C ASP A 150 -4.72 -7.13 23.53
N TRP A 151 -4.51 -7.09 22.21
CA TRP A 151 -3.25 -7.53 21.60
C TRP A 151 -2.10 -6.56 21.87
N ARG A 152 -2.36 -5.32 22.28
CA ARG A 152 -1.33 -4.35 22.68
C ARG A 152 -0.61 -4.81 23.94
N GLU A 153 -1.35 -5.32 24.91
CA GLU A 153 -0.81 -5.88 26.16
C GLU A 153 0.04 -7.13 25.90
N LYS A 154 -0.20 -7.81 24.78
CA LYS A 154 0.57 -8.97 24.32
C LYS A 154 1.73 -8.59 23.40
N GLY A 155 2.00 -7.30 23.20
CA GLY A 155 3.05 -6.80 22.31
C GLY A 155 2.78 -7.00 20.82
N ALA A 156 1.60 -7.51 20.45
CA ALA A 156 1.23 -7.86 19.07
C ALA A 156 0.61 -6.70 18.29
N VAL A 157 0.93 -5.46 18.66
CA VAL A 157 0.49 -4.26 17.95
C VAL A 157 1.68 -3.29 17.87
N ALA A 158 2.10 -2.97 16.65
CA ALA A 158 3.16 -1.99 16.40
C ALA A 158 2.71 -0.55 16.78
N PRO A 159 3.65 0.39 16.98
CA PRO A 159 3.32 1.79 17.22
C PRO A 159 2.41 2.37 16.13
N VAL A 160 1.52 3.29 16.52
CA VAL A 160 0.61 3.97 15.60
C VAL A 160 1.40 4.73 14.53
N LYS A 161 1.03 4.50 13.26
CA LYS A 161 1.63 5.15 12.09
C LYS A 161 0.64 6.16 11.46
N ASN A 162 1.10 6.97 10.50
CA ASN A 162 0.29 7.98 9.82
C ASN A 162 0.43 7.84 8.29
N GLN A 163 -0.69 7.59 7.60
CA GLN A 163 -0.73 7.43 6.13
C GLN A 163 -0.49 8.73 5.35
N GLY A 164 -0.62 9.89 6.02
CA GLY A 164 -0.55 11.19 5.37
C GLY A 164 -1.65 11.41 4.34
N GLN A 165 -1.39 12.25 3.33
CA GLN A 165 -2.32 12.62 2.26
C GLN A 165 -2.33 11.60 1.12
N CYS A 166 -2.54 10.33 1.45
CA CYS A 166 -2.56 9.22 0.51
C CYS A 166 -3.64 8.24 0.96
N GLY A 167 -4.53 7.81 0.06
CA GLY A 167 -5.56 6.80 0.32
C GLY A 167 -4.99 5.38 0.46
N SER A 168 -4.01 5.19 1.34
CA SER A 168 -3.28 3.93 1.56
C SER A 168 -3.72 3.18 2.81
N CYS A 169 -4.87 3.53 3.42
CA CYS A 169 -5.40 2.85 4.61
C CYS A 169 -5.46 1.32 4.48
N TRP A 170 -5.73 0.81 3.26
CA TRP A 170 -5.72 -0.61 2.94
C TRP A 170 -4.33 -1.26 3.12
N ALA A 171 -3.25 -0.54 2.81
CA ALA A 171 -1.89 -1.02 2.98
C ALA A 171 -1.50 -1.05 4.47
N PHE A 172 -1.85 -0.01 5.23
CA PHE A 172 -1.64 0.01 6.70
C PHE A 172 -2.42 -1.10 7.41
N SER A 173 -3.67 -1.36 6.99
CA SER A 173 -4.46 -2.46 7.54
C SER A 173 -3.86 -3.84 7.23
N ALA A 174 -3.38 -4.05 6.00
CA ALA A 174 -2.71 -5.30 5.65
C ALA A 174 -1.39 -5.47 6.42
N VAL A 175 -0.52 -4.45 6.42
CA VAL A 175 0.76 -4.47 7.12
C VAL A 175 0.57 -4.75 8.61
N SER A 176 -0.29 -3.99 9.30
CA SER A 176 -0.53 -4.19 10.74
C SER A 176 -1.01 -5.61 11.07
N SER A 177 -1.81 -6.22 10.19
CA SER A 177 -2.23 -7.61 10.35
C SER A 177 -1.06 -8.59 10.22
N VAL A 178 -0.16 -8.38 9.25
CA VAL A 178 1.05 -9.21 9.06
C VAL A 178 2.06 -9.02 10.19
N GLU A 179 2.26 -7.79 10.66
CA GLU A 179 3.11 -7.49 11.83
C GLU A 179 2.57 -8.19 13.09
N SER A 180 1.26 -8.10 13.31
CA SER A 180 0.59 -8.70 14.48
C SER A 180 0.71 -10.23 14.47
N ILE A 181 0.40 -10.89 13.35
CA ILE A 181 0.49 -12.35 13.26
C ILE A 181 1.94 -12.83 13.36
N ASN A 182 2.91 -12.08 12.84
CA ASN A 182 4.33 -12.40 13.02
C ASN A 182 4.69 -12.41 14.51
N GLN A 183 4.36 -11.35 15.26
CA GLN A 183 4.59 -11.30 16.70
C GLN A 183 3.88 -12.45 17.45
N ILE A 184 2.66 -12.80 17.06
CA ILE A 184 1.89 -13.87 17.70
C ILE A 184 2.54 -15.24 17.48
N VAL A 185 3.01 -15.51 16.26
CA VAL A 185 3.53 -16.84 15.87
C VAL A 185 5.00 -17.01 16.22
N THR A 186 5.82 -15.98 15.99
CA THR A 186 7.29 -16.06 16.15
C THR A 186 7.78 -15.43 17.44
N GLY A 187 6.98 -14.56 18.07
CA GLY A 187 7.41 -13.75 19.20
C GLY A 187 8.18 -12.49 18.82
N GLU A 188 8.34 -12.19 17.52
CA GLU A 188 9.14 -11.07 17.04
C GLU A 188 8.29 -9.97 16.39
N MET A 189 8.38 -8.75 16.92
CA MET A 189 7.70 -7.58 16.37
C MET A 189 8.63 -6.94 15.34
N VAL A 190 8.24 -7.03 14.08
CA VAL A 190 8.96 -6.41 12.97
C VAL A 190 8.05 -5.41 12.30
N THR A 191 8.50 -4.17 12.17
CA THR A 191 7.75 -3.16 11.41
C THR A 191 7.99 -3.31 9.92
N LEU A 192 6.93 -3.43 9.12
CA LEU A 192 6.95 -3.71 7.69
C LEU A 192 6.58 -2.47 6.86
N SER A 193 6.84 -2.52 5.55
CA SER A 193 6.69 -1.38 4.64
C SER A 193 5.31 -1.31 4.00
N GLU A 194 4.51 -0.30 4.37
CA GLU A 194 3.29 0.05 3.61
C GLU A 194 3.62 0.56 2.21
N GLN A 195 4.78 1.19 2.04
CA GLN A 195 5.18 1.81 0.79
C GLN A 195 5.40 0.78 -0.33
N GLU A 196 5.96 -0.39 0.01
CA GLU A 196 6.11 -1.48 -0.95
C GLU A 196 4.74 -1.95 -1.46
N LEU A 197 3.74 -2.12 -0.59
CA LEU A 197 2.39 -2.45 -1.03
C LEU A 197 1.82 -1.37 -1.94
N VAL A 198 1.93 -0.09 -1.54
CA VAL A 198 1.43 1.06 -2.30
C VAL A 198 2.01 1.11 -3.72
N GLU A 199 3.26 0.69 -3.92
CA GLU A 199 3.95 0.76 -5.20
C GLU A 199 3.91 -0.53 -6.02
N CYS A 200 3.89 -1.69 -5.37
CA CYS A 200 4.14 -2.97 -6.04
C CYS A 200 2.90 -3.87 -6.10
N SER A 201 1.89 -3.67 -5.25
CA SER A 201 0.67 -4.51 -5.28
C SER A 201 -0.36 -4.07 -6.34
N THR A 202 0.03 -3.23 -7.29
CA THR A 202 -0.87 -2.67 -8.32
C THR A 202 -1.38 -3.73 -9.30
N ASP A 203 -0.56 -4.73 -9.61
CA ASP A 203 -0.92 -5.82 -10.52
C ASP A 203 -1.98 -6.76 -9.90
N GLY A 204 -2.16 -6.71 -8.57
CA GLY A 204 -3.13 -7.49 -7.80
C GLY A 204 -4.48 -6.81 -7.59
N GLY A 205 -4.74 -5.65 -8.21
CA GLY A 205 -6.01 -4.92 -8.12
C GLY A 205 -6.00 -3.70 -7.18
N ASN A 206 -4.86 -3.38 -6.55
CA ASN A 206 -4.69 -2.13 -5.81
C ASN A 206 -4.27 -0.99 -6.74
N SER A 207 -4.42 0.25 -6.29
CA SER A 207 -4.15 1.46 -7.08
C SER A 207 -3.34 2.50 -6.29
N GLY A 208 -2.45 2.04 -5.41
CA GLY A 208 -1.61 2.90 -4.58
C GLY A 208 -2.42 3.87 -3.71
N CYS A 209 -2.11 5.17 -3.79
CA CYS A 209 -2.84 6.21 -3.08
C CYS A 209 -4.28 6.43 -3.56
N ASN A 210 -4.65 5.91 -4.74
CA ASN A 210 -6.03 5.99 -5.22
C ASN A 210 -6.92 4.91 -4.58
N GLY A 211 -6.33 4.01 -3.80
CA GLY A 211 -7.06 3.03 -3.02
C GLY A 211 -6.76 1.57 -3.33
N GLY A 212 -7.35 0.67 -2.56
CA GLY A 212 -7.07 -0.77 -2.62
C GLY A 212 -7.85 -1.59 -1.59
N LEU A 213 -7.51 -2.87 -1.51
CA LEU A 213 -8.06 -3.89 -0.64
C LEU A 213 -6.94 -4.69 0.03
N MET A 214 -7.18 -5.06 1.29
CA MET A 214 -6.25 -5.85 2.10
C MET A 214 -6.02 -7.24 1.50
N ASP A 215 -7.07 -7.89 0.98
CA ASP A 215 -6.96 -9.24 0.39
C ASP A 215 -6.02 -9.26 -0.82
N ALA A 216 -6.07 -8.22 -1.66
CA ALA A 216 -5.13 -8.06 -2.76
C ALA A 216 -3.69 -7.86 -2.27
N ALA A 217 -3.51 -7.13 -1.16
CA ALA A 217 -2.21 -6.99 -0.52
C ALA A 217 -1.70 -8.33 0.06
N PHE A 218 -2.56 -9.11 0.73
CA PHE A 218 -2.19 -10.43 1.23
C PHE A 218 -1.81 -11.39 0.10
N ASN A 219 -2.55 -11.36 -1.02
CA ASN A 219 -2.20 -12.13 -2.22
C ASN A 219 -0.84 -11.72 -2.80
N PHE A 220 -0.52 -10.43 -2.81
CA PHE A 220 0.80 -9.94 -3.21
C PHE A 220 1.91 -10.48 -2.29
N ILE A 221 1.72 -10.40 -0.97
CA ILE A 221 2.69 -10.90 0.03
C ILE A 221 2.90 -12.42 -0.11
N ASN A 222 1.82 -13.16 -0.41
CA ASN A 222 1.82 -14.62 -0.56
C ASN A 222 2.18 -15.10 -1.98
N ALA A 223 2.50 -14.21 -2.92
CA ALA A 223 2.75 -14.59 -4.30
C ALA A 223 4.00 -15.50 -4.40
N THR A 224 3.87 -16.62 -5.13
CA THR A 224 4.93 -17.64 -5.31
C THR A 224 5.92 -17.30 -6.44
N THR A 225 5.66 -16.24 -7.20
CA THR A 225 6.58 -15.73 -8.23
C THR A 225 7.18 -14.39 -7.80
N GLY A 226 8.43 -14.40 -7.34
CA GLY A 226 9.13 -13.22 -6.82
C GLY A 226 9.79 -13.49 -5.45
N LYS A 227 9.97 -12.44 -4.64
CA LYS A 227 10.29 -12.58 -3.22
C LYS A 227 8.99 -12.91 -2.48
N CYS A 228 8.89 -14.07 -1.84
CA CYS A 228 7.79 -14.32 -0.90
C CYS A 228 7.98 -13.42 0.33
N GLY A 229 6.96 -12.64 0.69
CA GLY A 229 6.99 -11.74 1.83
C GLY A 229 6.94 -10.24 1.47
N ILE A 230 7.26 -9.42 2.46
CA ILE A 230 7.20 -7.96 2.42
C ILE A 230 8.44 -7.39 3.13
N ALA A 231 8.96 -6.29 2.62
CA ALA A 231 10.13 -5.61 3.11
C ALA A 231 9.89 -5.01 4.50
N MET A 232 10.95 -4.98 5.30
CA MET A 232 10.98 -4.21 6.54
C MET A 232 10.86 -2.72 6.22
N MET A 233 10.22 -1.97 7.12
CA MET A 233 10.07 -0.52 7.00
C MET A 233 11.41 0.21 6.78
N ALA A 234 12.49 -0.28 7.39
CA ALA A 234 13.83 0.28 7.22
C ALA A 234 14.41 0.09 5.81
N SER A 235 14.04 -0.98 5.11
CA SER A 235 14.52 -1.28 3.75
C SER A 235 13.71 -0.55 2.67
N TYR A 236 12.45 -0.24 2.96
CA TYR A 236 11.56 0.48 2.04
C TYR A 236 10.71 1.50 2.82
N PRO A 237 11.29 2.64 3.20
CA PRO A 237 10.59 3.63 4.02
C PRO A 237 9.49 4.37 3.24
N THR A 238 8.52 4.92 3.98
CA THR A 238 7.48 5.82 3.46
C THR A 238 8.10 6.99 2.70
N LYS A 239 7.58 7.26 1.50
CA LYS A 239 8.06 8.38 0.68
C LYS A 239 7.79 9.73 1.34
N LYS A 240 8.79 10.60 1.28
CA LYS A 240 8.67 12.04 1.64
C LYS A 240 8.60 12.96 0.42
N GLY A 241 8.66 12.41 -0.79
CA GLY A 241 8.67 13.15 -2.04
C GLY A 241 8.69 12.20 -3.25
N ALA A 242 8.68 12.77 -4.45
CA ALA A 242 8.82 12.00 -5.68
C ALA A 242 10.16 11.24 -5.68
N ASN A 243 10.16 10.03 -6.24
CA ASN A 243 11.42 9.36 -6.53
C ASN A 243 12.26 10.29 -7.42
N PRO A 244 13.59 10.33 -7.23
CA PRO A 244 14.48 10.91 -8.24
C PRO A 244 14.10 10.33 -9.60
N PRO A 245 14.18 11.11 -10.69
CA PRO A 245 14.00 10.58 -12.01
C PRO A 245 14.84 9.31 -12.12
N LYS A 246 14.23 8.20 -12.58
CA LYS A 246 14.97 6.98 -12.84
C LYS A 246 16.20 7.41 -13.64
N PRO A 247 17.43 7.11 -13.18
CA PRO A 247 18.61 7.51 -13.91
C PRO A 247 18.37 7.10 -15.36
N SER A 248 18.54 8.03 -16.30
CA SER A 248 18.52 7.71 -17.72
C SER A 248 19.33 6.43 -17.87
N PRO A 249 18.81 5.38 -18.57
CA PRO A 249 19.54 4.14 -18.71
C PRO A 249 20.97 4.52 -19.06
N THR A 250 21.89 4.21 -18.15
CA THR A 250 23.29 4.56 -18.34
C THR A 250 23.62 4.02 -19.74
N PRO A 251 24.17 4.84 -20.65
CA PRO A 251 24.70 4.30 -21.90
C PRO A 251 25.48 3.05 -21.53
N PRO A 252 25.25 1.90 -22.20
CA PRO A 252 25.92 0.67 -21.83
C PRO A 252 27.38 1.03 -21.62
N THR A 253 27.86 0.84 -20.39
CA THR A 253 29.26 1.09 -20.07
C THR A 253 30.04 0.37 -21.17
N PRO A 254 30.96 1.03 -21.89
CA PRO A 254 31.81 0.34 -22.84
C PRO A 254 32.29 -0.92 -22.12
N PRO A 255 32.19 -2.11 -22.74
CA PRO A 255 32.66 -3.32 -22.09
C PRO A 255 34.05 -3.00 -21.53
N PRO A 256 34.33 -3.35 -20.26
CA PRO A 256 35.67 -3.17 -19.72
C PRO A 256 36.65 -3.73 -20.76
N PRO A 257 37.80 -3.06 -20.99
CA PRO A 257 38.75 -3.47 -22.01
C PRO A 257 38.89 -4.98 -21.92
N VAL A 258 38.59 -5.67 -23.03
CA VAL A 258 38.48 -7.13 -23.11
C VAL A 258 39.66 -7.69 -22.34
N ALA A 259 39.39 -8.16 -21.11
CA ALA A 259 40.41 -8.81 -20.33
C ALA A 259 40.86 -9.99 -21.18
N PRO A 260 42.18 -10.28 -21.24
CA PRO A 260 42.68 -11.33 -22.10
C PRO A 260 41.92 -12.61 -21.81
N ASP A 261 41.49 -13.30 -22.86
CA ASP A 261 40.73 -14.52 -22.72
C ASP A 261 41.44 -15.50 -21.77
N HIS A 262 40.66 -16.19 -20.93
CA HIS A 262 41.20 -17.15 -19.99
C HIS A 262 41.53 -18.44 -20.76
N VAL A 263 42.81 -18.63 -21.06
CA VAL A 263 43.33 -19.86 -21.69
C VAL A 263 43.13 -21.04 -20.73
N CYS A 264 42.47 -22.10 -21.20
CA CYS A 264 42.28 -23.33 -20.43
C CYS A 264 43.44 -24.31 -20.68
N ASP A 265 43.82 -24.46 -21.94
CA ASP A 265 45.01 -25.17 -22.41
C ASP A 265 45.42 -24.66 -23.81
N GLU A 266 46.33 -25.36 -24.48
CA GLU A 266 46.80 -24.99 -25.83
C GLU A 266 45.69 -24.94 -26.89
N ASN A 267 44.61 -25.72 -26.70
CA ASN A 267 43.54 -25.90 -27.69
C ASN A 267 42.24 -25.21 -27.31
N PHE A 268 42.06 -24.79 -26.05
CA PHE A 268 40.78 -24.30 -25.55
C PHE A 268 40.91 -23.01 -24.75
N VAL A 269 39.95 -22.13 -24.98
CA VAL A 269 39.90 -20.81 -24.38
C VAL A 269 38.47 -20.48 -23.93
N CYS A 270 38.38 -19.79 -22.80
CA CYS A 270 37.14 -19.23 -22.26
C CYS A 270 37.20 -17.70 -22.23
N SER A 271 36.02 -17.07 -22.32
CA SER A 271 35.92 -15.61 -22.16
C SER A 271 36.41 -15.18 -20.78
N ALA A 272 36.97 -13.98 -20.68
CA ALA A 272 37.45 -13.43 -19.41
C ALA A 272 36.38 -13.47 -18.30
N GLY A 273 36.83 -13.71 -17.06
CA GLY A 273 35.96 -13.89 -15.89
C GLY A 273 35.22 -15.23 -15.88
N SER A 274 35.59 -16.19 -16.72
CA SER A 274 35.07 -17.56 -16.71
C SER A 274 36.05 -18.54 -16.07
N THR A 275 35.54 -19.63 -15.51
CA THR A 275 36.35 -20.74 -14.98
C THR A 275 36.40 -21.89 -15.97
N CYS A 276 37.60 -22.33 -16.33
CA CYS A 276 37.83 -23.53 -17.14
C CYS A 276 37.53 -24.79 -16.33
N CYS A 277 36.53 -25.56 -16.78
CA CYS A 277 36.11 -26.81 -16.16
C CYS A 277 36.27 -27.97 -17.14
N CYS A 278 36.89 -29.07 -16.70
CA CYS A 278 37.02 -30.23 -17.56
C CYS A 278 35.65 -30.86 -17.87
N ALA A 279 35.29 -30.89 -19.15
CA ALA A 279 34.05 -31.48 -19.64
C ALA A 279 34.25 -32.95 -20.01
N PHE A 280 35.41 -33.28 -20.58
CA PHE A 280 35.80 -34.65 -20.89
C PHE A 280 37.31 -34.81 -20.73
N GLY A 281 37.76 -35.84 -20.02
CA GLY A 281 39.17 -36.09 -19.78
C GLY A 281 39.46 -37.57 -19.62
N PHE A 282 40.71 -37.95 -19.82
CA PHE A 282 41.21 -39.30 -19.62
C PHE A 282 42.41 -39.26 -18.66
N ARG A 283 42.30 -39.99 -17.55
CA ARG A 283 43.25 -39.93 -16.42
C ARG A 283 43.39 -38.50 -15.88
N ASN A 284 44.59 -37.92 -15.89
CA ASN A 284 44.87 -36.58 -15.39
C ASN A 284 44.92 -35.52 -16.50
N VAL A 285 44.49 -35.86 -17.72
CA VAL A 285 44.51 -34.95 -18.87
C VAL A 285 43.08 -34.61 -19.27
N CYS A 286 42.78 -33.32 -19.38
CA CYS A 286 41.52 -32.87 -19.94
C CYS A 286 41.63 -32.80 -21.47
N LEU A 287 40.68 -33.43 -22.17
CA LEU A 287 40.63 -33.47 -23.64
C LEU A 287 39.66 -32.42 -24.19
N VAL A 288 38.64 -32.07 -23.41
CA VAL A 288 37.63 -31.08 -23.80
C VAL A 288 37.29 -30.23 -22.59
N TRP A 289 37.40 -28.92 -22.77
CA TRP A 289 37.08 -27.93 -21.74
C TRP A 289 35.68 -27.35 -21.92
N GLY A 290 35.08 -26.97 -20.80
CA GLY A 290 33.88 -26.16 -20.74
C GLY A 290 34.11 -24.89 -19.91
N CYS A 291 33.37 -23.85 -20.23
CA CYS A 291 33.42 -22.57 -19.53
C CYS A 291 32.27 -22.47 -18.54
N CYS A 292 32.60 -22.19 -17.27
CA CYS A 292 31.62 -21.69 -16.32
C CYS A 292 31.59 -20.15 -16.38
N PRO A 293 30.41 -19.50 -16.48
CA PRO A 293 30.32 -18.06 -16.73
C PRO A 293 30.55 -17.19 -15.48
N ILE A 294 31.45 -17.62 -14.60
CA ILE A 294 31.91 -16.91 -13.40
C ILE A 294 33.34 -17.35 -13.05
N GLU A 295 34.07 -16.49 -12.34
CA GLU A 295 35.42 -16.75 -11.86
C GLU A 295 35.40 -17.57 -10.56
N GLY A 296 36.41 -18.44 -10.36
CA GLY A 296 36.53 -19.28 -9.16
C GLY A 296 35.44 -20.34 -8.99
N ALA A 297 34.74 -20.71 -10.07
CA ALA A 297 33.62 -21.63 -9.99
C ALA A 297 34.05 -23.04 -9.54
N THR A 298 33.20 -23.70 -8.75
CA THR A 298 33.37 -25.13 -8.49
C THR A 298 32.81 -25.95 -9.64
N CYS A 299 33.67 -26.76 -10.27
CA CYS A 299 33.29 -27.66 -11.35
C CYS A 299 32.58 -28.92 -10.80
N CYS A 300 31.25 -28.99 -10.94
CA CYS A 300 30.47 -30.19 -10.62
C CYS A 300 30.84 -31.45 -11.46
N LYS A 301 30.58 -32.63 -10.89
CA LYS A 301 30.93 -33.92 -11.50
C LYS A 301 30.01 -34.37 -12.64
N ASP A 302 28.94 -33.64 -12.91
CA ASP A 302 28.02 -33.93 -14.02
C ASP A 302 28.54 -33.41 -15.37
N HIS A 303 29.70 -32.75 -15.37
CA HIS A 303 30.33 -32.12 -16.53
C HIS A 303 29.50 -31.05 -17.25
N ALA A 304 28.29 -30.75 -16.75
CA ALA A 304 27.33 -29.84 -17.34
C ALA A 304 27.08 -28.60 -16.47
N SER A 305 27.36 -28.68 -15.17
CA SER A 305 27.01 -27.64 -14.21
C SER A 305 28.23 -27.12 -13.44
N CYS A 306 28.15 -25.90 -12.96
CA CYS A 306 29.13 -25.31 -12.06
C CYS A 306 28.44 -24.49 -10.98
N CYS A 307 29.13 -24.36 -9.85
CA CYS A 307 28.62 -23.66 -8.67
C CYS A 307 29.45 -22.41 -8.35
N PRO A 308 28.82 -21.33 -7.84
CA PRO A 308 29.52 -20.16 -7.36
C PRO A 308 30.52 -20.47 -6.22
N PRO A 309 31.60 -19.67 -6.09
CA PRO A 309 32.56 -19.80 -4.99
C PRO A 309 31.90 -19.84 -3.59
N ASP A 310 30.86 -19.03 -3.38
CA ASP A 310 30.14 -18.93 -2.09
C ASP A 310 29.21 -20.13 -1.82
N TYR A 311 28.92 -20.93 -2.85
CA TYR A 311 28.04 -22.10 -2.78
C TYR A 311 28.71 -23.33 -3.42
N PRO A 312 29.89 -23.78 -2.95
CA PRO A 312 30.74 -24.71 -3.70
C PRO A 312 30.19 -26.15 -3.75
N VAL A 313 29.18 -26.49 -2.95
CA VAL A 313 28.68 -27.87 -2.86
C VAL A 313 27.64 -28.14 -3.95
N CYS A 314 28.01 -28.96 -4.94
CA CYS A 314 27.13 -29.36 -6.03
C CYS A 314 26.09 -30.42 -5.61
N ASN A 315 24.80 -30.13 -5.82
CA ASN A 315 23.72 -31.11 -5.83
C ASN A 315 23.22 -31.34 -7.26
N ILE A 316 23.78 -32.37 -7.91
CA ILE A 316 23.52 -32.67 -9.33
C ILE A 316 22.06 -33.10 -9.56
N ARG A 317 21.43 -33.80 -8.60
CA ARG A 317 20.04 -34.27 -8.73
C ARG A 317 19.05 -33.12 -8.69
N ALA A 318 19.26 -32.18 -7.77
CA ALA A 318 18.42 -31.00 -7.63
C ALA A 318 18.82 -29.85 -8.58
N ARG A 319 19.98 -29.94 -9.24
CA ARG A 319 20.61 -28.85 -10.02
C ARG A 319 20.80 -27.58 -9.20
N THR A 320 21.20 -27.74 -7.96
CA THR A 320 21.44 -26.65 -7.00
C THR A 320 22.85 -26.70 -6.43
N CYS A 321 23.26 -25.58 -5.84
CA CYS A 321 24.53 -25.35 -5.20
C CYS A 321 24.28 -24.90 -3.76
N SER A 322 25.04 -25.41 -2.81
CA SER A 322 24.86 -25.16 -1.39
C SER A 322 26.16 -24.66 -0.75
N VAL A 323 26.04 -23.91 0.35
CA VAL A 323 27.21 -23.47 1.14
C VAL A 323 27.91 -24.67 1.80
N SER A 324 27.14 -25.68 2.22
CA SER A 324 27.64 -26.92 2.84
C SER A 324 26.71 -28.10 2.53
N LYS A 325 27.14 -29.34 2.83
CA LYS A 325 26.43 -30.59 2.47
C LYS A 325 24.99 -30.71 3.03
N ASN A 326 24.63 -29.92 4.04
CA ASN A 326 23.30 -29.92 4.68
C ASN A 326 22.71 -28.50 4.84
N SER A 327 23.20 -27.52 4.08
CA SER A 327 22.68 -26.14 4.19
C SER A 327 21.25 -26.05 3.64
N PRO A 328 20.31 -25.40 4.36
CA PRO A 328 18.98 -25.09 3.81
C PRO A 328 19.04 -24.01 2.72
N LEU A 329 20.13 -23.24 2.67
CA LEU A 329 20.36 -22.22 1.65
C LEU A 329 20.98 -22.86 0.41
N SER A 330 20.24 -22.78 -0.70
CA SER A 330 20.69 -23.27 -2.00
C SER A 330 20.38 -22.28 -3.12
N VAL A 331 21.26 -22.23 -4.11
CA VAL A 331 21.09 -21.44 -5.33
C VAL A 331 21.08 -22.36 -6.55
N LYS A 332 20.53 -21.89 -7.67
CA LYS A 332 20.51 -22.66 -8.92
C LYS A 332 21.92 -22.82 -9.47
N ALA A 333 22.28 -24.03 -9.91
CA ALA A 333 23.57 -24.27 -10.57
C ALA A 333 23.62 -23.58 -11.94
N LEU A 334 24.80 -23.07 -12.29
CA LEU A 334 25.06 -22.44 -13.58
C LEU A 334 25.37 -23.51 -14.62
N LYS A 335 24.91 -23.29 -15.85
CA LYS A 335 25.18 -24.20 -16.96
C LYS A 335 26.55 -23.88 -17.57
N ARG A 336 27.34 -24.92 -17.81
CA ARG A 336 28.58 -24.80 -18.59
C ARG A 336 28.28 -24.70 -20.08
N THR A 337 29.09 -23.93 -20.77
CA THR A 337 29.19 -23.95 -22.24
C THR A 337 30.45 -24.67 -22.66
N LEU A 338 30.53 -25.14 -23.91
CA LEU A 338 31.76 -25.70 -24.45
C LEU A 338 32.79 -24.58 -24.62
N ALA A 339 34.05 -24.81 -24.25
CA ALA A 339 35.11 -23.85 -24.52
C ALA A 339 35.34 -23.73 -26.03
N LYS A 340 35.77 -22.54 -26.46
CA LYS A 340 36.09 -22.30 -27.87
C LYS A 340 37.47 -22.91 -28.17
N LEU A 341 37.67 -23.34 -29.41
CA LEU A 341 39.02 -23.69 -29.86
C LEU A 341 39.89 -22.44 -29.83
N ASN A 342 41.05 -22.55 -29.21
CA ASN A 342 42.08 -21.53 -29.18
C ASN A 342 42.75 -21.50 -30.57
N THR A 343 42.17 -20.73 -31.49
CA THR A 343 42.78 -20.45 -32.79
C THR A 343 43.83 -19.37 -32.58
N ALA A 344 45.06 -19.77 -32.32
CA ALA A 344 46.21 -18.89 -32.50
C ALA A 344 46.35 -18.46 -33.97
#